data_AF-A0A8J5N6L6-F1
#
_entry.id   AF-A0A8J5N6L6-F1
#
_cell.length_a   1.000
_cell.length_b   1.000
_cell.length_c   1.000
_cell.angle_alpha   90.00
_cell.angle_beta   90.00
_cell.angle_gamma   90.00
#
_symmetry.space_group_name_H-M   'P 1'
#
loop_
_entity.id
_entity.type
_entity.pdbx_description
1 polymer ?
#
loop_
_entity_poly.entity_id
_entity_poly.type
_entity_poly.pdbx_seq_one_letter_code
_entity_poly.pdbx_strand_id
1 'polypeptide(L)'
;MEFGCTLWCPEGVEFDFPVADMYNCDYATGVWSPSPTPKCDYGFFSMTPIPIDVTPGEFPSVLGMKQSVSTTTQKIKKLPGSCFTWSGSHYKSFDGKVYSFKSSCPYTLLQDSTHGTFTVNLQTEDGCEGPSCRKVIQIFLEDDQYVLQASESGQPSLAYRNTNLAIPGQMNGVVSERVAHYVVVKVSGFGLTIKWDMKNLVVTEISELLWNRTSGLCGRRDGNMDNDWSYADGTQETNMNSYLQAWQAKTLGDQCLDRPNTKHPCGRRSMASEADKFCYRLLLSQPLVDGGDGHSFTILAVVDVEPYINACRWDYCDCDSQDREACACESFAAFYKECTSVGSDIPGGWRSHDLCLTECGPGKVYNPCMSTIQSRCGQPSDGVAPDFCVEGCDCPEGLMLHQDLCIPASDCPCTYRNKEYSAGDTIPNDCNSCTCLGGEWVCTEVKCGSRCAAVGDPHYTTFDGRRFDFMGKCSYYLVQGQDFSIEAENTPCAGAVSEVSTLFLLLSRYLLTLVKSEPMKCV
;
A
#
# COMPACT_ATOMS: atom_id res chain seq x y z
N MET A 1 19.89 20.96 25.26
CA MET A 1 20.66 20.72 26.49
C MET A 1 20.89 19.23 26.57
N GLU A 2 22.14 18.81 26.69
CA GLU A 2 22.52 17.41 26.91
C GLU A 2 22.63 17.24 28.43
N PHE A 3 21.77 16.41 29.00
CA PHE A 3 21.77 16.07 30.43
C PHE A 3 22.31 14.65 30.55
N GLY A 4 23.17 14.35 31.52
CA GLY A 4 23.69 13.01 31.86
C GLY A 4 23.28 12.58 33.28
N CYS A 5 23.21 11.28 33.58
CA CYS A 5 22.89 10.76 34.93
C CYS A 5 23.96 9.77 35.39
N THR A 6 24.76 9.97 36.44
CA THR A 6 25.83 9.02 36.86
C THR A 6 25.38 8.02 37.94
N LEU A 7 25.79 6.73 37.87
CA LEU A 7 25.63 5.75 38.96
C LEU A 7 26.79 5.87 39.96
N TRP A 8 26.51 5.91 41.27
CA TRP A 8 27.53 6.02 42.31
C TRP A 8 27.11 5.38 43.64
N CYS A 9 28.10 4.99 44.46
CA CYS A 9 27.91 4.57 45.86
C CYS A 9 28.68 5.44 46.86
N PRO A 10 28.17 5.66 48.08
CA PRO A 10 28.85 6.43 49.12
C PRO A 10 30.19 5.84 49.56
N GLU A 11 31.00 6.69 50.20
CA GLU A 11 32.32 6.29 50.71
C GLU A 11 32.22 5.07 51.64
N GLY A 12 32.96 4.01 51.30
CA GLY A 12 33.00 2.77 52.09
C GLY A 12 31.93 1.73 51.71
N VAL A 13 31.11 2.00 50.69
CA VAL A 13 30.07 1.10 50.17
C VAL A 13 30.43 0.70 48.74
N GLU A 14 30.40 -0.61 48.45
CA GLU A 14 30.71 -1.15 47.11
C GLU A 14 29.42 -1.53 46.37
N PHE A 15 29.53 -1.66 45.04
CA PHE A 15 28.46 -2.25 44.25
C PHE A 15 28.33 -3.75 44.53
N ASP A 16 27.10 -4.27 44.50
CA ASP A 16 26.77 -5.68 44.74
C ASP A 16 27.35 -6.63 43.66
N PHE A 17 27.71 -6.12 42.49
CA PHE A 17 28.49 -6.82 41.47
C PHE A 17 29.36 -5.85 40.64
N PRO A 18 30.37 -6.39 39.90
CA PRO A 18 31.25 -5.56 39.07
C PRO A 18 30.48 -4.72 38.05
N VAL A 19 30.78 -3.43 38.01
CA VAL A 19 30.15 -2.49 37.08
C VAL A 19 30.72 -2.64 35.67
N ALA A 20 29.88 -2.45 34.65
CA ALA A 20 30.33 -2.29 33.27
C ALA A 20 31.08 -0.95 33.08
N ASP A 21 31.95 -0.89 32.07
CA ASP A 21 32.73 0.32 31.76
C ASP A 21 31.84 1.52 31.35
N MET A 22 30.63 1.27 30.85
CA MET A 22 29.66 2.29 30.45
C MET A 22 28.24 1.78 30.59
N TYR A 23 27.34 2.64 31.11
CA TYR A 23 25.90 2.39 31.11
C TYR A 23 25.18 3.46 30.29
N ASN A 24 24.21 3.04 29.48
CA ASN A 24 23.31 3.96 28.80
C ASN A 24 22.06 4.16 29.66
N CYS A 25 21.68 5.42 29.89
CA CYS A 25 20.44 5.77 30.59
C CYS A 25 19.45 6.32 29.57
N ASP A 26 18.33 5.62 29.41
CA ASP A 26 17.20 6.16 28.68
C ASP A 26 16.51 7.21 29.55
N TYR A 27 16.60 8.48 29.13
CA TYR A 27 15.98 9.60 29.85
C TYR A 27 14.45 9.53 29.90
N ALA A 28 13.82 8.93 28.88
CA ALA A 28 12.36 8.86 28.80
C ALA A 28 11.78 7.74 29.67
N THR A 29 12.50 6.63 29.83
CA THR A 29 12.03 5.46 30.60
C THR A 29 12.73 5.29 31.95
N GLY A 30 13.88 5.94 32.16
CA GLY A 30 14.75 5.76 33.32
C GLY A 30 15.46 4.40 33.35
N VAL A 31 15.37 3.62 32.26
CA VAL A 31 15.95 2.28 32.16
C VAL A 31 17.43 2.38 31.79
N TRP A 32 18.21 1.48 32.36
CA TRP A 32 19.65 1.42 32.20
C TRP A 32 20.06 0.16 31.45
N SER A 33 21.01 0.28 30.53
CA SER A 33 21.63 -0.87 29.86
C SER A 33 23.17 -0.83 29.99
N PRO A 34 23.84 -1.98 30.21
CA PRO A 34 23.27 -3.32 30.36
C PRO A 34 22.47 -3.53 31.66
N SER A 35 21.48 -4.43 31.62
CA SER A 35 20.68 -4.85 32.78
C SER A 35 21.17 -6.23 33.27
N PRO A 36 21.20 -6.51 34.60
CA PRO A 36 20.74 -5.66 35.70
C PRO A 36 21.71 -4.50 36.02
N THR A 37 21.19 -3.42 36.61
CA THR A 37 22.03 -2.35 37.17
C THR A 37 22.52 -2.69 38.57
N PRO A 38 23.80 -2.42 38.86
CA PRO A 38 24.40 -2.70 40.16
C PRO A 38 23.82 -1.78 41.23
N LYS A 39 23.58 -2.34 42.42
CA LYS A 39 23.08 -1.64 43.60
C LYS A 39 24.21 -1.43 44.59
N CYS A 40 24.08 -0.40 45.42
CA CYS A 40 25.02 -0.20 46.52
C CYS A 40 24.72 -1.22 47.64
N ASP A 41 25.71 -2.05 47.98
CA ASP A 41 25.61 -3.07 49.02
C ASP A 41 26.06 -2.53 50.38
N TYR A 42 25.10 -2.33 51.30
CA TYR A 42 25.36 -1.89 52.67
C TYR A 42 25.55 -3.06 53.65
N GLY A 43 25.71 -4.29 53.13
CA GLY A 43 25.93 -5.53 53.90
C GLY A 43 24.68 -6.15 54.52
N PHE A 44 23.61 -5.39 54.74
CA PHE A 44 22.32 -5.88 55.27
C PHE A 44 21.12 -5.63 54.33
N PHE A 45 21.29 -4.77 53.34
CA PHE A 45 20.30 -4.43 52.31
C PHE A 45 21.00 -3.72 51.13
N SER A 46 20.37 -3.72 49.97
CA SER A 46 20.87 -3.03 48.77
C SER A 46 19.98 -1.84 48.38
N MET A 47 20.59 -0.76 47.89
CA MET A 47 19.86 0.42 47.41
C MET A 47 20.21 0.74 45.96
N THR A 48 19.21 1.18 45.19
CA THR A 48 19.41 1.71 43.84
C THR A 48 20.18 3.04 43.91
N PRO A 49 21.21 3.24 43.06
CA PRO A 49 21.94 4.50 43.02
C PRO A 49 21.03 5.70 42.69
N ILE A 50 21.34 6.86 43.25
CA ILE A 50 20.56 8.09 43.04
C ILE A 50 21.06 8.80 41.76
N PRO A 51 20.19 9.06 40.75
CA PRO A 51 20.59 9.82 39.57
C PRO A 51 20.81 11.29 39.93
N ILE A 52 21.93 11.86 39.45
CA ILE A 52 22.25 13.28 39.57
C ILE A 52 22.45 13.83 38.15
N ASP A 53 21.77 14.93 37.83
CA ASP A 53 21.95 15.63 36.55
C ASP A 53 23.36 16.24 36.49
N VAL A 54 24.14 15.85 35.49
CA VAL A 54 25.49 16.40 35.21
C VAL A 54 25.55 17.06 33.84
N THR A 55 26.20 18.22 33.79
CA THR A 55 26.61 18.91 32.56
C THR A 55 27.85 18.23 31.96
N PRO A 56 27.87 17.89 30.65
CA PRO A 56 29.04 17.29 30.03
C PRO A 56 30.28 18.17 30.21
N GLY A 57 31.31 17.65 30.91
CA GLY A 57 32.59 18.34 31.13
C GLY A 57 32.77 18.99 32.51
N GLU A 58 31.75 19.04 33.37
CA GLU A 58 31.87 19.48 34.77
C GLU A 58 31.66 18.30 35.72
N PHE A 59 32.75 17.73 36.23
CA PHE A 59 32.66 16.72 37.29
C PHE A 59 32.43 17.42 38.63
N PRO A 60 31.32 17.15 39.36
CA PRO A 60 31.16 17.64 40.71
C PRO A 60 32.20 16.98 41.61
N SER A 61 33.20 17.75 42.02
CA SER A 61 34.29 17.31 42.91
C SER A 61 33.87 17.31 44.39
N VAL A 62 32.59 17.09 44.69
CA VAL A 62 32.03 17.31 46.03
C VAL A 62 31.15 16.14 46.48
N LEU A 63 31.48 15.62 47.68
CA LEU A 63 30.84 14.58 48.52
C LEU A 63 31.24 13.11 48.28
N GLY A 64 32.41 12.71 48.81
CA GLY A 64 32.63 11.34 49.33
C GLY A 64 32.40 10.17 48.35
N MET A 65 32.56 10.36 47.05
CA MET A 65 32.37 9.30 46.05
C MET A 65 33.68 8.52 45.87
N LYS A 66 33.62 7.18 46.02
CA LYS A 66 34.77 6.28 45.75
C LYS A 66 34.69 5.58 44.40
N GLN A 67 33.48 5.36 43.88
CA GLN A 67 33.22 4.72 42.59
C GLN A 67 32.06 5.44 41.89
N SER A 68 32.30 5.83 40.64
CA SER A 68 31.32 6.46 39.75
C SER A 68 31.39 5.79 38.39
N VAL A 69 30.25 5.50 37.78
CA VAL A 69 30.20 4.95 36.41
C VAL A 69 29.69 6.01 35.46
N SER A 70 30.43 6.25 34.38
CA SER A 70 30.07 7.21 33.33
C SER A 70 28.87 6.74 32.52
N THR A 71 28.05 7.71 32.13
CA THR A 71 26.72 7.46 31.59
C THR A 71 26.44 8.41 30.45
N THR A 72 25.99 7.88 29.32
CA THR A 72 25.62 8.71 28.19
C THR A 72 24.10 8.71 28.07
N THR A 73 23.52 9.91 27.96
CA THR A 73 22.11 10.06 27.68
C THR A 73 21.92 10.03 26.20
N GLN A 74 21.36 8.94 25.70
CA GLN A 74 21.12 8.78 24.28
C GLN A 74 19.84 9.54 23.93
N LYS A 75 19.91 10.50 23.00
CA LYS A 75 18.69 11.03 22.36
C LYS A 75 18.04 9.86 21.63
N ILE A 76 16.87 9.43 22.10
CA ILE A 76 16.09 8.42 21.37
C ILE A 76 15.68 9.01 20.03
N LYS A 77 16.22 8.45 18.95
CA LYS A 77 15.74 8.73 17.61
C LYS A 77 14.41 8.01 17.45
N LYS A 78 13.30 8.76 17.45
CA LYS A 78 11.99 8.20 17.12
C LYS A 78 12.03 7.73 15.67
N LEU A 79 11.68 6.47 15.47
CA LEU A 79 11.67 5.84 14.16
C LEU A 79 10.26 5.35 13.85
N PRO A 80 9.89 5.28 12.56
CA PRO A 80 8.69 4.55 12.15
C PRO A 80 8.80 3.08 12.57
N GLY A 81 7.69 2.36 12.43
CA GLY A 81 7.60 0.95 12.77
C GLY A 81 6.82 0.18 11.71
N SER A 82 7.22 -1.07 11.48
CA SER A 82 6.47 -2.02 10.66
C SER A 82 6.19 -3.29 11.46
N CYS A 83 4.92 -3.63 11.56
CA CYS A 83 4.38 -4.85 12.16
C CYS A 83 3.62 -5.61 11.10
N PHE A 84 3.71 -6.94 11.07
CA PHE A 84 2.95 -7.72 10.10
C PHE A 84 2.61 -9.12 10.58
N THR A 85 1.56 -9.69 9.99
CA THR A 85 1.14 -11.08 10.19
C THR A 85 1.16 -11.83 8.87
N TRP A 86 1.49 -13.12 8.89
CA TRP A 86 1.53 -13.99 7.70
C TRP A 86 1.11 -15.43 8.05
N SER A 87 0.83 -16.23 7.01
CA SER A 87 0.35 -17.64 7.09
C SER A 87 -0.80 -17.88 8.09
N GLY A 88 -1.55 -16.82 8.43
CA GLY A 88 -2.64 -16.84 9.40
C GLY A 88 -2.24 -17.08 10.86
N SER A 89 -0.97 -17.38 11.14
CA SER A 89 -0.51 -17.89 12.46
C SER A 89 0.70 -17.15 13.03
N HIS A 90 1.37 -16.32 12.25
CA HIS A 90 2.63 -15.69 12.63
C HIS A 90 2.49 -14.18 12.72
N TYR A 91 3.21 -13.58 13.67
CA TYR A 91 3.18 -12.16 13.97
C TYR A 91 4.59 -11.66 14.23
N LYS A 92 4.89 -10.46 13.72
CA LYS A 92 6.08 -9.68 14.05
C LYS A 92 5.63 -8.34 14.62
N SER A 93 6.06 -8.03 15.84
CA SER A 93 5.83 -6.74 16.51
C SER A 93 6.62 -5.61 15.83
N PHE A 94 6.41 -4.37 16.25
CA PHE A 94 7.17 -3.24 15.73
C PHE A 94 8.67 -3.29 16.06
N ASP A 95 9.04 -3.83 17.22
CA ASP A 95 10.42 -3.86 17.70
C ASP A 95 11.13 -5.19 17.46
N GLY A 96 10.52 -6.09 16.67
CA GLY A 96 11.19 -7.26 16.10
C GLY A 96 10.81 -8.60 16.71
N LYS A 97 9.95 -8.63 17.73
CA LYS A 97 9.51 -9.87 18.38
C LYS A 97 8.62 -10.66 17.43
N VAL A 98 9.08 -11.86 17.08
CA VAL A 98 8.35 -12.81 16.24
C VAL A 98 7.80 -13.95 17.08
N TYR A 99 6.52 -14.28 16.89
CA TYR A 99 5.85 -15.36 17.62
C TYR A 99 4.69 -15.95 16.82
N SER A 100 4.28 -17.16 17.21
CA SER A 100 3.37 -18.00 16.44
C SER A 100 2.24 -18.56 17.31
N PHE A 101 1.00 -18.42 16.84
CA PHE A 101 -0.16 -19.08 17.43
C PHE A 101 -1.28 -19.22 16.39
N LYS A 102 -2.14 -20.21 16.59
CA LYS A 102 -3.36 -20.39 15.79
C LYS A 102 -4.59 -20.10 16.62
N SER A 103 -5.53 -19.36 16.06
CA SER A 103 -6.84 -19.13 16.66
C SER A 103 -7.85 -18.65 15.62
N SER A 104 -9.11 -19.03 15.82
CA SER A 104 -10.27 -18.53 15.08
C SER A 104 -10.82 -17.20 15.64
N CYS A 105 -10.35 -16.78 16.81
CA CYS A 105 -10.85 -15.58 17.46
C CYS A 105 -10.40 -14.29 16.78
N PRO A 106 -11.18 -13.21 16.90
CA PRO A 106 -10.74 -11.88 16.53
C PRO A 106 -9.73 -11.34 17.56
N TYR A 107 -8.68 -10.66 17.11
CA TYR A 107 -7.66 -10.06 17.97
C TYR A 107 -7.42 -8.59 17.64
N THR A 108 -7.12 -7.79 18.66
CA THR A 108 -6.63 -6.43 18.50
C THR A 108 -5.16 -6.47 18.10
N LEU A 109 -4.92 -6.18 16.82
CA LEU A 109 -3.58 -6.11 16.24
C LEU A 109 -2.83 -4.88 16.77
N LEU A 110 -3.52 -3.73 16.77
CA LEU A 110 -2.93 -2.45 17.12
C LEU A 110 -3.99 -1.49 17.67
N GLN A 111 -3.66 -0.74 18.71
CA GLN A 111 -4.43 0.41 19.16
C GLN A 111 -3.51 1.52 19.70
N ASP A 112 -3.98 2.77 19.63
CA ASP A 112 -3.37 3.91 20.33
C ASP A 112 -3.78 3.88 21.81
N SER A 113 -2.92 3.36 22.69
CA SER A 113 -3.20 3.24 24.13
C SER A 113 -3.17 4.56 24.88
N THR A 114 -2.61 5.61 24.27
CA THR A 114 -2.43 6.89 24.97
C THR A 114 -3.63 7.81 24.76
N HIS A 115 -4.10 7.96 23.52
CA HIS A 115 -5.22 8.86 23.22
C HIS A 115 -6.48 8.13 22.74
N GLY A 116 -6.42 6.81 22.45
CA GLY A 116 -7.58 6.06 21.97
C GLY A 116 -8.07 6.50 20.58
N THR A 117 -7.19 7.04 19.73
CA THR A 117 -7.58 7.58 18.42
C THR A 117 -8.00 6.52 17.41
N PHE A 118 -7.43 5.31 17.50
CA PHE A 118 -7.80 4.21 16.62
C PHE A 118 -7.54 2.84 17.23
N THR A 119 -8.23 1.84 16.68
CA THR A 119 -8.04 0.41 16.94
C THR A 119 -8.14 -0.39 15.65
N VAL A 120 -7.23 -1.34 15.43
CA VAL A 120 -7.22 -2.26 14.30
C VAL A 120 -7.41 -3.68 14.84
N ASN A 121 -8.52 -4.31 14.47
CA ASN A 121 -8.80 -5.70 14.79
C ASN A 121 -8.68 -6.56 13.54
N LEU A 122 -8.12 -7.76 13.72
CA LEU A 122 -8.06 -8.79 12.70
C LEU A 122 -9.00 -9.94 13.07
N GLN A 123 -9.73 -10.41 12.07
CA GLN A 123 -10.55 -11.61 12.14
C GLN A 123 -10.23 -12.48 10.93
N THR A 124 -10.29 -13.80 11.10
CA THR A 124 -10.24 -14.74 9.97
C THR A 124 -11.64 -14.85 9.35
N GLU A 125 -11.74 -14.88 8.03
CA GLU A 125 -13.02 -15.01 7.31
C GLU A 125 -13.87 -16.18 7.87
N ASP A 126 -15.16 -15.93 8.09
CA ASP A 126 -16.06 -16.87 8.73
C ASP A 126 -16.21 -18.17 7.91
N GLY A 127 -16.19 -19.31 8.59
CA GLY A 127 -16.29 -20.63 7.95
C GLY A 127 -15.03 -21.07 7.20
N CYS A 128 -13.93 -20.33 7.31
CA CYS A 128 -12.64 -20.74 6.78
C CYS A 128 -11.72 -21.31 7.88
N GLU A 129 -11.22 -22.52 7.66
CA GLU A 129 -10.20 -23.16 8.48
C GLU A 129 -8.95 -23.46 7.63
N GLY A 130 -7.77 -23.07 8.12
CA GLY A 130 -6.48 -23.38 7.47
C GLY A 130 -5.62 -22.16 7.15
N PRO A 131 -4.42 -22.37 6.58
CA PRO A 131 -3.43 -21.32 6.34
C PRO A 131 -3.78 -20.39 5.17
N SER A 132 -4.78 -20.74 4.35
CA SER A 132 -5.18 -19.97 3.14
C SER A 132 -6.34 -18.99 3.40
N CYS A 133 -6.80 -18.89 4.64
CA CYS A 133 -7.97 -18.09 4.98
C CYS A 133 -7.72 -16.59 4.91
N ARG A 134 -8.65 -15.83 4.33
CA ARG A 134 -8.48 -14.39 4.22
C ARG A 134 -8.66 -13.71 5.57
N LYS A 135 -8.01 -12.56 5.73
CA LYS A 135 -8.23 -11.67 6.87
C LYS A 135 -9.34 -10.67 6.57
N VAL A 136 -10.19 -10.45 7.55
CA VAL A 136 -11.13 -9.33 7.65
C VAL A 136 -10.51 -8.33 8.61
N ILE A 137 -10.32 -7.10 8.14
CA ILE A 137 -9.63 -6.04 8.87
C ILE A 137 -10.65 -4.99 9.28
N GLN A 138 -10.84 -4.83 10.58
CA GLN A 138 -11.76 -3.84 11.15
C GLN A 138 -10.94 -2.68 11.71
N ILE A 139 -11.15 -1.49 11.18
CA ILE A 139 -10.45 -0.26 11.57
C ILE A 139 -11.49 0.63 12.25
N PHE A 140 -11.29 0.88 13.53
CA PHE A 140 -12.08 1.83 14.31
C PHE A 140 -11.28 3.12 14.39
N LEU A 141 -11.83 4.22 13.89
CA LEU A 141 -11.29 5.56 14.01
C LEU A 141 -12.26 6.35 14.88
N GLU A 142 -11.89 6.61 16.13
CA GLU A 142 -12.80 7.13 17.15
C GLU A 142 -14.10 6.27 17.22
N ASP A 143 -15.25 6.81 16.80
CA ASP A 143 -16.55 6.11 16.80
C ASP A 143 -16.92 5.47 15.44
N ASP A 144 -16.12 5.67 14.40
CA ASP A 144 -16.42 5.24 13.04
C ASP A 144 -15.70 3.92 12.69
N GLN A 145 -16.46 2.93 12.22
CA GLN A 145 -15.94 1.63 11.82
C GLN A 145 -15.82 1.51 10.30
N TYR A 146 -14.64 1.05 9.86
CA TYR A 146 -14.33 0.66 8.50
C TYR A 146 -14.00 -0.83 8.48
N VAL A 147 -14.52 -1.57 7.49
CA VAL A 147 -14.27 -3.00 7.33
C VAL A 147 -13.66 -3.24 5.96
N LEU A 148 -12.39 -3.64 5.93
CA LEU A 148 -11.70 -4.05 4.72
C LEU A 148 -11.75 -5.58 4.61
N GLN A 149 -12.36 -6.07 3.53
CA GLN A 149 -12.55 -7.50 3.28
C GLN A 149 -12.68 -7.79 1.77
N ALA A 150 -12.69 -9.07 1.42
CA ALA A 150 -13.06 -9.48 0.07
C ALA A 150 -14.60 -9.49 -0.06
N SER A 151 -15.11 -9.00 -1.18
CA SER A 151 -16.51 -9.18 -1.56
C SER A 151 -16.80 -10.63 -1.93
N GLU A 152 -18.08 -10.99 -2.06
CA GLU A 152 -18.50 -12.28 -2.61
C GLU A 152 -17.94 -12.55 -4.02
N SER A 153 -17.69 -11.49 -4.80
CA SER A 153 -17.05 -11.56 -6.12
C SER A 153 -15.53 -11.68 -6.07
N GLY A 154 -14.93 -11.74 -4.88
CA GLY A 154 -13.47 -11.81 -4.67
C GLY A 154 -12.72 -10.50 -4.91
N GLN A 155 -13.44 -9.38 -5.03
CA GLN A 155 -12.85 -8.04 -5.20
C GLN A 155 -12.63 -7.38 -3.83
N PRO A 156 -11.67 -6.44 -3.72
CA PRO A 156 -11.51 -5.67 -2.49
C PRO A 156 -12.73 -4.80 -2.21
N SER A 157 -13.18 -4.79 -0.95
CA SER A 157 -14.30 -3.97 -0.50
C SER A 157 -13.93 -3.27 0.80
N LEU A 158 -14.08 -1.94 0.83
CA LEU A 158 -13.93 -1.13 2.04
C LEU A 158 -15.32 -0.64 2.45
N ALA A 159 -15.94 -1.34 3.39
CA ALA A 159 -17.25 -0.98 3.91
C ALA A 159 -17.13 0.10 4.99
N TYR A 160 -18.01 1.10 4.92
CA TYR A 160 -18.21 2.12 5.94
C TYR A 160 -19.72 2.28 6.15
N ARG A 161 -20.19 1.97 7.36
CA ARG A 161 -21.63 1.91 7.71
C ARG A 161 -22.38 1.00 6.72
N ASN A 162 -23.36 1.52 5.99
CA ASN A 162 -24.17 0.77 5.02
C ASN A 162 -23.72 0.98 3.56
N THR A 163 -22.49 1.49 3.35
CA THR A 163 -21.97 1.84 2.03
C THR A 163 -20.59 1.23 1.80
N ASN A 164 -20.29 0.88 0.55
CA ASN A 164 -18.93 0.50 0.14
C ASN A 164 -18.24 1.70 -0.49
N LEU A 165 -17.07 2.03 0.02
CA LEU A 165 -16.22 3.10 -0.51
C LEU A 165 -15.50 2.63 -1.77
N ALA A 166 -15.27 3.55 -2.70
CA ALA A 166 -14.52 3.26 -3.91
C ALA A 166 -13.04 3.00 -3.59
N ILE A 167 -12.45 2.01 -4.27
CA ILE A 167 -11.02 1.72 -4.24
C ILE A 167 -10.51 1.83 -5.68
N PRO A 168 -9.70 2.85 -6.04
CA PRO A 168 -9.16 3.90 -5.17
C PRO A 168 -10.20 4.97 -4.76
N GLY A 169 -9.97 5.63 -3.63
CA GLY A 169 -10.87 6.66 -3.11
C GLY A 169 -10.37 7.31 -1.81
N GLN A 170 -10.98 8.43 -1.44
CA GLN A 170 -10.68 9.16 -0.20
C GLN A 170 -11.97 9.62 0.48
N MET A 171 -12.09 9.40 1.78
CA MET A 171 -13.21 9.86 2.59
C MET A 171 -12.78 10.07 4.05
N ASN A 172 -13.16 11.20 4.67
CA ASN A 172 -12.90 11.50 6.08
C ASN A 172 -11.44 11.28 6.53
N GLY A 173 -10.46 11.62 5.69
CA GLY A 173 -9.05 11.42 5.99
C GLY A 173 -8.53 9.98 5.83
N VAL A 174 -9.41 9.03 5.46
CA VAL A 174 -9.06 7.68 5.04
C VAL A 174 -8.84 7.67 3.54
N VAL A 175 -7.66 7.26 3.10
CA VAL A 175 -7.31 7.08 1.69
C VAL A 175 -7.17 5.59 1.42
N SER A 176 -7.89 5.07 0.42
CA SER A 176 -7.77 3.69 -0.04
C SER A 176 -7.23 3.65 -1.46
N GLU A 177 -6.24 2.81 -1.70
CA GLU A 177 -5.55 2.67 -2.98
C GLU A 177 -5.35 1.19 -3.30
N ARG A 178 -5.24 0.87 -4.59
CA ARG A 178 -4.79 -0.45 -5.03
C ARG A 178 -3.38 -0.33 -5.58
N VAL A 179 -2.47 -1.07 -4.96
CA VAL A 179 -1.03 -1.01 -5.23
C VAL A 179 -0.57 -2.43 -5.56
N ALA A 180 -0.49 -2.73 -6.86
CA ALA A 180 -0.37 -4.09 -7.39
C ALA A 180 -1.42 -5.06 -6.79
N HIS A 181 -0.98 -6.07 -6.03
CA HIS A 181 -1.84 -7.04 -5.36
C HIS A 181 -2.28 -6.62 -3.95
N TYR A 182 -1.76 -5.49 -3.42
CA TYR A 182 -2.18 -4.95 -2.14
C TYR A 182 -3.36 -3.98 -2.28
N VAL A 183 -4.23 -4.01 -1.27
CA VAL A 183 -5.08 -2.89 -0.91
C VAL A 183 -4.38 -2.11 0.19
N VAL A 184 -4.20 -0.82 0.00
CA VAL A 184 -3.53 0.07 0.95
C VAL A 184 -4.55 1.04 1.51
N VAL A 185 -4.66 1.12 2.83
CA VAL A 185 -5.49 2.08 3.56
C VAL A 185 -4.57 2.96 4.39
N LYS A 186 -4.54 4.26 4.10
CA LYS A 186 -3.72 5.27 4.78
C LYS A 186 -4.63 6.19 5.61
N VAL A 187 -4.25 6.39 6.87
CA VAL A 187 -4.87 7.35 7.79
C VAL A 187 -3.77 8.28 8.29
N SER A 188 -3.31 9.17 7.41
CA SER A 188 -2.12 10.00 7.64
C SER A 188 -2.25 10.91 8.87
N GLY A 189 -3.48 11.31 9.23
CA GLY A 189 -3.74 12.11 10.43
C GLY A 189 -3.32 11.42 11.74
N PHE A 190 -3.29 10.09 11.77
CA PHE A 190 -2.84 9.30 12.92
C PHE A 190 -1.50 8.60 12.68
N GLY A 191 -0.90 8.79 11.49
CA GLY A 191 0.35 8.14 11.12
C GLY A 191 0.21 6.63 10.93
N LEU A 192 -0.96 6.13 10.51
CA LEU A 192 -1.25 4.70 10.31
C LEU A 192 -1.37 4.36 8.81
N THR A 193 -0.75 3.27 8.38
CA THR A 193 -0.94 2.67 7.05
C THR A 193 -1.11 1.17 7.17
N ILE A 194 -2.15 0.62 6.53
CA ILE A 194 -2.43 -0.81 6.47
C ILE A 194 -2.31 -1.27 5.01
N LYS A 195 -1.55 -2.33 4.77
CA LYS A 195 -1.39 -2.98 3.46
C LYS A 195 -1.85 -4.42 3.58
N TRP A 196 -2.83 -4.81 2.77
CA TRP A 196 -3.39 -6.17 2.78
C TRP A 196 -3.27 -6.82 1.40
N ASP A 197 -2.71 -8.03 1.34
CA ASP A 197 -2.44 -8.77 0.10
C ASP A 197 -3.66 -9.51 -0.49
N MET A 198 -4.87 -9.22 0.00
CA MET A 198 -6.11 -9.96 -0.30
C MET A 198 -6.14 -11.41 0.23
N LYS A 199 -5.13 -11.83 1.00
CA LYS A 199 -5.01 -13.15 1.62
C LYS A 199 -4.75 -13.01 3.13
N ASN A 200 -3.62 -13.50 3.62
CA ASN A 200 -3.26 -13.58 5.03
C ASN A 200 -2.26 -12.52 5.47
N LEU A 201 -1.58 -11.87 4.53
CA LEU A 201 -0.54 -10.91 4.87
C LEU A 201 -1.16 -9.54 5.10
N VAL A 202 -1.06 -9.09 6.35
CA VAL A 202 -1.42 -7.73 6.73
C VAL A 202 -0.17 -7.05 7.28
N VAL A 203 0.26 -6.00 6.60
CA VAL A 203 1.37 -5.14 7.02
C VAL A 203 0.81 -3.84 7.57
N THR A 204 1.19 -3.50 8.78
CA THR A 204 0.80 -2.28 9.48
C THR A 204 2.04 -1.43 9.71
N GLU A 205 2.07 -0.25 9.09
CA GLU A 205 3.14 0.72 9.22
C GLU A 205 2.66 1.91 10.03
N ILE A 206 3.52 2.38 10.92
CA ILE A 206 3.29 3.55 11.77
C ILE A 206 4.40 4.59 11.57
N SER A 207 4.05 5.87 11.68
CA SER A 207 5.03 6.96 11.74
C SER A 207 5.55 7.18 13.18
N GLU A 208 6.57 8.02 13.31
CA GLU A 208 7.15 8.44 14.58
C GLU A 208 6.16 9.13 15.55
N LEU A 209 4.97 9.51 15.06
CA LEU A 209 3.88 10.07 15.87
C LEU A 209 3.31 9.08 16.89
N LEU A 210 3.47 7.77 16.63
CA LEU A 210 2.98 6.68 17.47
C LEU A 210 4.06 6.07 18.37
N TRP A 211 5.25 6.68 18.41
CA TRP A 211 6.31 6.29 19.34
C TRP A 211 5.79 6.29 20.79
N ASN A 212 5.96 5.16 21.48
CA ASN A 212 5.58 4.90 22.85
C ASN A 212 4.05 4.92 23.12
N ARG A 213 3.22 4.87 22.08
CA ARG A 213 1.74 4.98 22.16
C ARG A 213 1.00 3.74 21.67
N THR A 214 1.69 2.76 21.10
CA THR A 214 1.04 1.56 20.56
C THR A 214 0.87 0.48 21.62
N SER A 215 -0.17 -0.33 21.45
CA SER A 215 -0.38 -1.59 22.16
C SER A 215 -1.22 -2.53 21.29
N GLY A 216 -1.33 -3.80 21.66
CA GLY A 216 -1.93 -4.85 20.82
C GLY A 216 -0.89 -5.90 20.44
N LEU A 217 -1.25 -6.83 19.55
CA LEU A 217 -0.32 -7.86 19.07
C LEU A 217 0.95 -7.28 18.39
N CYS A 218 0.90 -6.08 17.84
CA CYS A 218 2.07 -5.39 17.30
C CYS A 218 3.04 -4.83 18.36
N GLY A 219 2.72 -4.95 19.65
CA GLY A 219 3.56 -4.48 20.75
C GLY A 219 3.65 -2.96 20.87
N ARG A 220 4.51 -2.53 21.78
CA ARG A 220 4.75 -1.13 22.09
C ARG A 220 5.96 -0.66 21.30
N ARG A 221 5.78 0.31 20.39
CA ARG A 221 6.89 0.89 19.63
C ARG A 221 7.72 1.80 20.53
N ASP A 222 8.75 1.26 21.15
CA ASP A 222 9.71 2.04 21.95
C ASP A 222 11.18 1.63 21.72
N GLY A 223 11.41 0.68 20.82
CA GLY A 223 12.73 0.17 20.48
C GLY A 223 13.17 -1.00 21.35
N ASN A 224 12.31 -1.52 22.23
CA ASN A 224 12.64 -2.62 23.14
C ASN A 224 11.80 -3.87 22.88
N MET A 225 12.36 -4.80 22.11
CA MET A 225 11.73 -6.08 21.78
C MET A 225 11.30 -6.91 23.01
N ASP A 226 11.98 -6.79 24.15
CA ASP A 226 11.70 -7.63 25.32
C ASP A 226 10.34 -7.30 25.95
N ASN A 227 9.85 -6.07 25.77
CA ASN A 227 8.61 -5.58 26.35
C ASN A 227 7.40 -5.61 25.40
N ASP A 228 7.58 -6.11 24.18
CA ASP A 228 6.54 -6.15 23.15
C ASP A 228 5.30 -6.94 23.56
N TRP A 229 5.46 -7.85 24.54
CA TRP A 229 4.32 -8.44 25.23
C TRP A 229 3.95 -7.61 26.45
N SER A 230 3.30 -6.48 26.20
CA SER A 230 2.76 -5.61 27.23
C SER A 230 1.27 -5.37 27.05
N TYR A 231 0.59 -5.04 28.14
CA TYR A 231 -0.81 -4.61 28.12
C TYR A 231 -0.92 -3.11 27.87
N ALA A 232 -2.14 -2.62 27.68
CA ALA A 232 -2.41 -1.19 27.42
C ALA A 232 -1.92 -0.25 28.54
N ASP A 233 -1.81 -0.73 29.78
CA ASP A 233 -1.28 0.01 30.93
C ASP A 233 0.26 -0.01 31.03
N GLY A 234 0.94 -0.68 30.10
CA GLY A 234 2.39 -0.83 30.03
C GLY A 234 2.96 -1.95 30.90
N THR A 235 2.13 -2.70 31.63
CA THR A 235 2.61 -3.88 32.37
C THR A 235 3.01 -5.00 31.41
N GLN A 236 4.08 -5.71 31.72
CA GLN A 236 4.66 -6.74 30.85
C GLN A 236 4.14 -8.13 31.19
N GLU A 237 4.07 -9.01 30.19
CA GLU A 237 3.66 -10.40 30.30
C GLU A 237 4.73 -11.32 29.68
N THR A 238 4.96 -12.45 30.34
CA THR A 238 5.88 -13.50 29.90
C THR A 238 5.15 -14.75 29.38
N ASN A 239 3.90 -14.93 29.78
CA ASN A 239 3.05 -16.04 29.34
C ASN A 239 2.24 -15.66 28.08
N MET A 240 2.56 -16.31 26.96
CA MET A 240 1.89 -16.04 25.69
C MET A 240 0.37 -16.26 25.73
N ASN A 241 -0.14 -17.24 26.48
CA ASN A 241 -1.58 -17.48 26.55
C ASN A 241 -2.32 -16.35 27.27
N SER A 242 -1.77 -15.87 28.39
CA SER A 242 -2.30 -14.71 29.12
C SER A 242 -2.26 -13.45 28.24
N TYR A 243 -1.17 -13.26 27.51
CA TYR A 243 -1.01 -12.16 26.57
C TYR A 243 -2.08 -12.18 25.46
N LEU A 244 -2.26 -13.33 24.81
CA LEU A 244 -3.26 -13.50 23.76
C LEU A 244 -4.69 -13.34 24.28
N GLN A 245 -4.98 -13.84 25.47
CA GLN A 245 -6.29 -13.67 26.11
C GLN A 245 -6.61 -12.18 26.37
N ALA A 246 -5.62 -11.38 26.75
CA ALA A 246 -5.80 -9.94 26.99
C ALA A 246 -6.12 -9.16 25.70
N TRP A 247 -5.59 -9.61 24.56
CA TRP A 247 -5.74 -8.95 23.25
C TRP A 247 -6.84 -9.54 22.37
N GLN A 248 -7.67 -10.42 22.90
CA GLN A 248 -8.87 -10.92 22.21
C GLN A 248 -9.87 -9.76 22.03
N ALA A 249 -10.30 -9.49 20.79
CA ALA A 249 -11.15 -8.35 20.49
C ALA A 249 -12.59 -8.57 20.98
N LYS A 250 -13.14 -7.61 21.72
CA LYS A 250 -14.45 -7.71 22.39
C LYS A 250 -15.63 -7.17 21.55
N THR A 251 -15.38 -6.72 20.32
CA THR A 251 -16.33 -5.93 19.50
C THR A 251 -17.40 -6.75 18.77
N LEU A 252 -17.49 -8.08 18.97
CA LEU A 252 -18.39 -8.98 18.22
C LEU A 252 -19.47 -9.68 19.06
N GLY A 253 -19.85 -9.09 20.20
CA GLY A 253 -20.93 -9.63 21.03
C GLY A 253 -20.50 -10.83 21.86
N ASP A 254 -20.52 -12.04 21.31
CA ASP A 254 -20.19 -13.25 22.07
C ASP A 254 -18.69 -13.37 22.37
N GLN A 255 -18.36 -13.89 23.56
CA GLN A 255 -16.99 -14.25 23.90
C GLN A 255 -16.53 -15.39 22.99
N CYS A 256 -15.43 -15.18 22.26
CA CYS A 256 -14.81 -16.25 21.51
C CYS A 256 -14.27 -17.33 22.46
N LEU A 257 -14.81 -18.53 22.37
CA LEU A 257 -14.50 -19.66 23.26
C LEU A 257 -13.27 -20.47 22.81
N ASP A 258 -12.76 -20.21 21.61
CA ASP A 258 -11.59 -20.88 21.07
C ASP A 258 -10.32 -20.48 21.84
N ARG A 259 -9.43 -21.46 22.06
CA ARG A 259 -8.19 -21.25 22.80
C ARG A 259 -7.03 -21.20 21.81
N PRO A 260 -6.15 -20.18 21.90
CA PRO A 260 -5.03 -20.09 21.00
C PRO A 260 -4.14 -21.34 21.15
N ASN A 261 -3.85 -22.00 20.03
CA ASN A 261 -2.91 -23.09 19.99
C ASN A 261 -1.50 -22.55 19.73
N THR A 262 -0.66 -22.67 20.74
CA THR A 262 0.74 -22.20 20.73
C THR A 262 1.74 -23.33 20.51
N LYS A 263 1.26 -24.57 20.34
CA LYS A 263 2.10 -25.76 20.23
C LYS A 263 2.61 -25.94 18.80
N HIS A 264 3.93 -26.07 18.67
CA HIS A 264 4.58 -26.30 17.39
C HIS A 264 4.06 -27.56 16.66
N PRO A 265 3.60 -27.47 15.39
CA PRO A 265 3.03 -28.58 14.62
C PRO A 265 4.00 -29.71 14.31
N CYS A 266 5.30 -29.43 14.19
CA CYS A 266 6.35 -30.45 13.99
C CYS A 266 6.55 -31.36 15.21
N GLY A 267 5.59 -32.26 15.47
CA GLY A 267 5.70 -33.30 16.50
C GLY A 267 6.26 -34.64 15.98
N ARG A 268 6.18 -34.90 14.66
CA ARG A 268 6.70 -36.15 14.07
C ARG A 268 8.13 -35.97 13.59
N ARG A 269 9.01 -36.91 13.95
CA ARG A 269 10.45 -36.82 13.70
C ARG A 269 10.85 -36.79 12.22
N SER A 270 10.13 -37.49 11.34
CA SER A 270 10.39 -37.43 9.90
C SER A 270 10.13 -36.02 9.38
N MET A 271 8.88 -35.54 9.49
CA MET A 271 8.47 -34.22 8.99
C MET A 271 9.32 -33.09 9.55
N ALA A 272 9.72 -33.16 10.83
CA ALA A 272 10.63 -32.19 11.42
C ALA A 272 12.00 -32.16 10.72
N SER A 273 12.56 -33.32 10.36
CA SER A 273 13.85 -33.41 9.65
C SER A 273 13.76 -32.87 8.23
N GLU A 274 12.65 -33.12 7.51
CA GLU A 274 12.44 -32.52 6.20
C GLU A 274 12.24 -31.00 6.28
N ALA A 275 11.44 -30.53 7.25
CA ALA A 275 11.27 -29.11 7.53
C ALA A 275 12.60 -28.43 7.86
N ASP A 276 13.44 -29.04 8.70
CA ASP A 276 14.76 -28.53 9.05
C ASP A 276 15.62 -28.32 7.79
N LYS A 277 15.72 -29.34 6.92
CA LYS A 277 16.51 -29.25 5.67
C LYS A 277 16.09 -28.08 4.79
N PHE A 278 14.79 -27.81 4.71
CA PHE A 278 14.27 -26.70 3.91
C PHE A 278 14.45 -25.35 4.60
N CYS A 279 14.01 -25.22 5.86
CA CYS A 279 13.95 -23.95 6.58
C CYS A 279 15.33 -23.40 6.98
N TYR A 280 16.32 -24.27 7.26
CA TYR A 280 17.69 -23.82 7.56
C TYR A 280 18.40 -23.18 6.36
N ARG A 281 17.81 -23.25 5.15
CA ARG A 281 18.32 -22.48 4.00
C ARG A 281 18.26 -20.97 4.22
N LEU A 282 17.43 -20.47 5.15
CA LEU A 282 17.45 -19.06 5.58
C LEU A 282 18.83 -18.63 6.13
N LEU A 283 19.60 -19.54 6.72
CA LEU A 283 20.97 -19.26 7.19
C LEU A 283 21.96 -19.03 6.05
N LEU A 284 21.65 -19.49 4.84
CA LEU A 284 22.46 -19.24 3.65
C LEU A 284 22.25 -17.83 3.09
N SER A 285 21.30 -17.06 3.65
CA SER A 285 21.06 -15.67 3.28
C SER A 285 22.25 -14.80 3.68
N GLN A 286 22.85 -14.12 2.70
CA GLN A 286 23.95 -13.17 2.88
C GLN A 286 23.70 -11.75 2.31
N PRO A 287 22.46 -11.19 2.27
CA PRO A 287 22.26 -9.77 2.01
C PRO A 287 23.08 -8.89 2.95
N LEU A 288 23.47 -7.71 2.44
CA LEU A 288 24.21 -6.72 3.20
C LEU A 288 23.29 -5.56 3.61
N VAL A 289 23.59 -4.95 4.75
CA VAL A 289 22.93 -3.73 5.25
C VAL A 289 23.99 -2.63 5.33
N ASP A 290 23.69 -1.44 4.81
CA ASP A 290 24.57 -0.27 4.93
C ASP A 290 24.51 0.28 6.37
N GLY A 291 25.68 0.35 7.02
CA GLY A 291 25.84 0.89 8.37
C GLY A 291 25.78 2.42 8.44
N GLY A 292 25.80 3.11 7.29
CA GLY A 292 25.73 4.57 7.20
C GLY A 292 27.01 5.30 7.59
N ASP A 293 28.04 4.58 8.02
CA ASP A 293 29.38 5.06 8.37
C ASP A 293 30.46 4.61 7.35
N GLY A 294 30.02 4.02 6.23
CA GLY A 294 30.89 3.44 5.21
C GLY A 294 31.21 1.94 5.42
N HIS A 295 30.66 1.29 6.46
CA HIS A 295 30.73 -0.15 6.65
C HIS A 295 29.41 -0.83 6.28
N SER A 296 29.46 -2.12 5.94
CA SER A 296 28.28 -2.94 5.73
C SER A 296 28.31 -4.17 6.63
N PHE A 297 27.13 -4.57 7.10
CA PHE A 297 26.95 -5.74 7.95
C PHE A 297 26.19 -6.83 7.19
N THR A 298 26.41 -8.10 7.55
CA THR A 298 25.53 -9.17 7.08
C THR A 298 24.17 -9.02 7.71
N ILE A 299 23.10 -9.37 6.99
CA ILE A 299 21.74 -9.23 7.50
C ILE A 299 21.49 -9.99 8.80
N LEU A 300 22.16 -11.14 8.97
CA LEU A 300 22.07 -11.97 10.17
C LEU A 300 22.70 -11.30 11.41
N ALA A 301 23.48 -10.23 11.24
CA ALA A 301 23.98 -9.42 12.35
C ALA A 301 22.96 -8.37 12.83
N VAL A 302 21.91 -8.11 12.04
CA VAL A 302 20.90 -7.08 12.30
C VAL A 302 19.53 -7.69 12.60
N VAL A 303 19.18 -8.79 11.92
CA VAL A 303 17.89 -9.48 12.05
C VAL A 303 18.12 -10.88 12.61
N ASP A 304 17.45 -11.20 13.72
CA ASP A 304 17.42 -12.56 14.25
C ASP A 304 16.58 -13.47 13.34
N VAL A 305 17.23 -14.45 12.74
CA VAL A 305 16.65 -15.38 11.76
C VAL A 305 15.96 -16.57 12.42
N GLU A 306 16.31 -16.90 13.66
CA GLU A 306 15.83 -18.10 14.35
C GLU A 306 14.30 -18.14 14.50
N PRO A 307 13.60 -17.04 14.84
CA PRO A 307 12.14 -17.04 14.88
C PRO A 307 11.49 -17.30 13.51
N TYR A 308 12.10 -16.84 12.42
CA TYR A 308 11.62 -17.09 11.05
C TYR A 308 11.86 -18.52 10.60
N ILE A 309 12.97 -19.15 11.01
CA ILE A 309 13.20 -20.59 10.81
C ILE A 309 12.11 -21.40 11.53
N ASN A 310 11.78 -21.03 12.76
CA ASN A 310 10.72 -21.71 13.52
C ASN A 310 9.32 -21.49 12.91
N ALA A 311 9.02 -20.28 12.41
CA ALA A 311 7.80 -20.04 11.64
C ALA A 311 7.75 -20.87 10.35
N CYS A 312 8.86 -20.95 9.61
CA CYS A 312 8.95 -21.80 8.42
C CYS A 312 8.69 -23.28 8.73
N ARG A 313 9.25 -23.80 9.83
CA ARG A 313 9.02 -25.18 10.26
C ARG A 313 7.56 -25.40 10.65
N TRP A 314 6.97 -24.42 11.31
CA TRP A 314 5.54 -24.43 11.66
C TRP A 314 4.70 -24.58 10.39
N ASP A 315 4.89 -23.68 9.41
CA ASP A 315 4.18 -23.70 8.13
C ASP A 315 4.37 -25.03 7.39
N TYR A 316 5.60 -25.55 7.31
CA TYR A 316 5.91 -26.81 6.62
C TYR A 316 5.16 -28.02 7.22
N CYS A 317 5.16 -28.13 8.55
CA CYS A 317 4.55 -29.26 9.26
C CYS A 317 3.03 -29.16 9.36
N ASP A 318 2.51 -27.94 9.40
CA ASP A 318 1.08 -27.64 9.46
C ASP A 318 0.39 -27.70 8.10
N CYS A 319 1.15 -27.60 7.02
CA CYS A 319 0.64 -27.65 5.66
C CYS A 319 -0.06 -29.00 5.33
N ASP A 320 -1.30 -28.90 4.84
CA ASP A 320 -2.09 -30.03 4.34
C ASP A 320 -1.78 -30.38 2.86
N SER A 321 -1.08 -29.49 2.14
CA SER A 321 -0.67 -29.71 0.75
C SER A 321 0.42 -30.79 0.63
N GLN A 322 0.49 -31.43 -0.54
CA GLN A 322 1.64 -32.26 -0.91
C GLN A 322 2.91 -31.42 -1.08
N ASP A 323 2.76 -30.19 -1.58
CA ASP A 323 3.84 -29.22 -1.67
C ASP A 323 3.93 -28.41 -0.37
N ARG A 324 4.65 -28.96 0.61
CA ARG A 324 4.89 -28.34 1.92
C ARG A 324 5.88 -27.19 1.85
N GLU A 325 6.78 -27.19 0.88
CA GLU A 325 7.75 -26.12 0.66
C GLU A 325 7.03 -24.84 0.27
N ALA A 326 6.01 -24.93 -0.62
CA ALA A 326 5.18 -23.78 -0.98
C ALA A 326 4.51 -23.10 0.22
N CYS A 327 3.98 -23.86 1.19
CA CYS A 327 3.44 -23.30 2.43
C CYS A 327 4.51 -22.56 3.25
N ALA A 328 5.70 -23.14 3.37
CA ALA A 328 6.80 -22.59 4.14
C ALA A 328 7.46 -21.35 3.49
N CYS A 329 7.28 -21.15 2.18
CA CYS A 329 7.81 -19.99 1.46
C CYS A 329 7.27 -18.63 1.93
N GLU A 330 6.08 -18.59 2.54
CA GLU A 330 5.55 -17.35 3.13
C GLU A 330 6.40 -16.87 4.31
N SER A 331 6.98 -17.80 5.08
CA SER A 331 7.93 -17.47 6.16
C SER A 331 9.27 -16.97 5.63
N PHE A 332 9.71 -17.42 4.44
CA PHE A 332 10.86 -16.79 3.76
C PHE A 332 10.51 -15.37 3.30
N ALA A 333 9.34 -15.17 2.70
CA ALA A 333 8.88 -13.85 2.26
C ALA A 333 8.78 -12.87 3.45
N ALA A 334 8.36 -13.34 4.62
CA ALA A 334 8.33 -12.58 5.86
C ALA A 334 9.74 -12.16 6.31
N PHE A 335 10.71 -13.07 6.30
CA PHE A 335 12.11 -12.76 6.63
C PHE A 335 12.70 -11.72 5.68
N TYR A 336 12.58 -11.91 4.37
CA TYR A 336 13.13 -10.95 3.40
C TYR A 336 12.39 -9.62 3.40
N LYS A 337 11.11 -9.59 3.78
CA LYS A 337 10.38 -8.33 4.06
C LYS A 337 10.98 -7.59 5.26
N GLU A 338 11.42 -8.28 6.29
CA GLU A 338 12.13 -7.63 7.40
C GLU A 338 13.52 -7.16 6.98
N CYS A 339 14.22 -7.92 6.13
CA CYS A 339 15.52 -7.51 5.61
C CYS A 339 15.45 -6.17 4.87
N THR A 340 14.45 -5.99 4.01
CA THR A 340 14.25 -4.71 3.31
C THR A 340 13.77 -3.60 4.24
N SER A 341 13.02 -3.92 5.31
CA SER A 341 12.55 -2.94 6.31
C SER A 341 13.70 -2.30 7.09
N VAL A 342 14.79 -3.05 7.32
CA VAL A 342 16.03 -2.56 7.97
C VAL A 342 17.06 -2.00 6.98
N GLY A 343 16.69 -1.84 5.71
CA GLY A 343 17.52 -1.20 4.69
C GLY A 343 18.50 -2.12 3.96
N SER A 344 18.31 -3.44 3.99
CA SER A 344 19.09 -4.36 3.17
C SER A 344 18.67 -4.30 1.71
N ASP A 345 19.65 -4.26 0.81
CA ASP A 345 19.43 -4.40 -0.63
C ASP A 345 19.56 -5.87 -1.05
N ILE A 346 18.56 -6.36 -1.79
CA ILE A 346 18.48 -7.75 -2.27
C ILE A 346 18.30 -7.71 -3.79
N PRO A 347 19.36 -7.37 -4.55
CA PRO A 347 19.28 -7.22 -5.98
C PRO A 347 18.94 -8.57 -6.64
N GLY A 348 17.91 -8.57 -7.49
CA GLY A 348 17.41 -9.79 -8.14
C GLY A 348 16.44 -10.62 -7.29
N GLY A 349 16.17 -10.21 -6.05
CA GLY A 349 15.24 -10.90 -5.15
C GLY A 349 15.84 -12.10 -4.46
N TRP A 350 15.00 -12.81 -3.71
CA TRP A 350 15.41 -13.97 -2.91
C TRP A 350 14.88 -15.31 -3.47
N ARG A 351 13.91 -15.25 -4.38
CA ARG A 351 13.36 -16.44 -5.04
C ARG A 351 14.27 -16.91 -6.16
N SER A 352 14.38 -18.22 -6.32
CA SER A 352 15.16 -18.87 -7.37
C SER A 352 14.45 -20.13 -7.87
N HIS A 353 14.97 -20.75 -8.93
CA HIS A 353 14.43 -22.00 -9.45
C HIS A 353 14.43 -23.13 -8.41
N ASP A 354 15.36 -23.09 -7.46
CA ASP A 354 15.53 -24.09 -6.41
C ASP A 354 15.01 -23.62 -5.05
N LEU A 355 14.51 -22.38 -4.91
CA LEU A 355 13.96 -21.83 -3.67
C LEU A 355 12.72 -20.98 -3.95
N CYS A 356 11.55 -21.51 -3.58
CA CYS A 356 10.30 -20.75 -3.56
C CYS A 356 9.96 -20.07 -4.89
N LEU A 357 10.18 -20.76 -6.01
CA LEU A 357 9.92 -20.25 -7.35
C LEU A 357 8.48 -19.72 -7.46
N THR A 358 8.32 -18.52 -8.03
CA THR A 358 7.02 -17.98 -8.42
C THR A 358 6.84 -18.18 -9.91
N GLU A 359 5.89 -19.03 -10.30
CA GLU A 359 5.50 -19.19 -11.70
C GLU A 359 4.71 -17.95 -12.16
N CYS A 360 5.30 -17.17 -13.06
CA CYS A 360 4.62 -16.06 -13.69
C CYS A 360 3.84 -16.53 -14.92
N GLY A 361 2.68 -15.88 -15.17
CA GLY A 361 1.88 -16.14 -16.36
C GLY A 361 2.64 -15.90 -17.67
N PRO A 362 2.08 -16.31 -18.83
CA PRO A 362 2.78 -16.27 -20.11
C PRO A 362 3.37 -14.90 -20.44
N GLY A 363 4.68 -14.85 -20.71
CA GLY A 363 5.38 -13.62 -21.10
C GLY A 363 5.70 -12.66 -19.95
N LYS A 364 5.30 -12.97 -18.71
CA LYS A 364 5.66 -12.21 -17.49
C LYS A 364 6.88 -12.83 -16.84
N VAL A 365 7.67 -12.01 -16.15
CA VAL A 365 8.85 -12.43 -15.39
C VAL A 365 8.71 -12.02 -13.94
N TYR A 366 9.32 -12.81 -13.05
CA TYR A 366 9.39 -12.45 -11.64
C TYR A 366 10.19 -11.15 -11.50
N ASN A 367 9.62 -10.20 -10.78
CA ASN A 367 10.23 -8.94 -10.44
C ASN A 367 10.16 -8.75 -8.91
N PRO A 368 11.31 -8.73 -8.21
CA PRO A 368 11.34 -8.55 -6.76
C PRO A 368 10.88 -7.15 -6.30
N CYS A 369 10.83 -6.18 -7.22
CA CYS A 369 10.50 -4.79 -6.95
C CYS A 369 9.77 -4.21 -8.18
N MET A 370 8.55 -4.69 -8.44
CA MET A 370 7.72 -4.18 -9.53
C MET A 370 7.16 -2.79 -9.21
N SER A 371 7.05 -1.96 -10.25
CA SER A 371 6.41 -0.65 -10.13
C SER A 371 4.93 -0.80 -9.79
N THR A 372 4.42 0.09 -8.94
CA THR A 372 3.00 0.13 -8.56
C THR A 372 2.11 0.61 -9.70
N ILE A 373 2.68 1.40 -10.62
CA ILE A 373 2.08 1.80 -11.89
C ILE A 373 2.76 0.96 -12.98
N GLN A 374 2.11 -0.15 -13.32
CA GLN A 374 2.57 -1.04 -14.38
C GLN A 374 2.27 -0.43 -15.75
N SER A 375 3.26 -0.38 -16.63
CA SER A 375 3.10 0.09 -18.01
C SER A 375 2.07 -0.79 -18.75
N ARG A 376 1.00 -0.15 -19.25
CA ARG A 376 -0.12 -0.81 -19.94
C ARG A 376 -0.43 -0.08 -21.22
N CYS A 377 -1.00 -0.78 -22.20
CA CYS A 377 -1.47 -0.10 -23.40
C CYS A 377 -2.52 0.97 -23.03
N GLY A 378 -2.32 2.20 -23.50
CA GLY A 378 -3.15 3.37 -23.17
C GLY A 378 -2.81 4.08 -21.85
N GLN A 379 -1.87 3.55 -21.05
CA GLN A 379 -1.32 4.19 -19.85
C GLN A 379 0.19 3.92 -19.77
N PRO A 380 1.01 4.77 -20.42
CA PRO A 380 2.46 4.68 -20.27
C PRO A 380 2.85 4.86 -18.80
N SER A 381 3.91 4.19 -18.33
CA SER A 381 4.46 4.51 -17.00
C SER A 381 4.92 5.96 -17.00
N ASP A 382 4.56 6.73 -15.97
CA ASP A 382 4.95 8.16 -15.83
C ASP A 382 6.47 8.39 -15.71
N GLY A 383 7.31 7.35 -15.82
CA GLY A 383 8.77 7.45 -15.72
C GLY A 383 9.26 7.83 -14.31
N VAL A 384 8.34 8.07 -13.38
CA VAL A 384 8.61 8.32 -11.96
C VAL A 384 8.79 6.97 -11.28
N ALA A 385 9.97 6.74 -10.71
CA ALA A 385 10.19 5.59 -9.84
C ALA A 385 9.20 5.69 -8.67
N PRO A 386 8.35 4.68 -8.43
CA PRO A 386 7.40 4.75 -7.34
C PRO A 386 8.16 4.76 -6.00
N ASP A 387 7.67 5.54 -5.03
CA ASP A 387 8.23 5.62 -3.67
C ASP A 387 8.26 4.25 -2.94
N PHE A 388 7.49 3.29 -3.45
CA PHE A 388 7.32 1.94 -2.92
C PHE A 388 7.20 0.97 -4.08
N CYS A 389 7.84 -0.20 -3.99
CA CYS A 389 7.65 -1.30 -4.94
C CYS A 389 7.20 -2.56 -4.22
N VAL A 390 6.71 -3.52 -4.99
CA VAL A 390 6.18 -4.79 -4.47
C VAL A 390 6.77 -5.95 -5.24
N GLU A 391 6.96 -7.08 -4.57
CA GLU A 391 7.34 -8.31 -5.24
C GLU A 391 6.17 -8.84 -6.08
N GLY A 392 6.42 -9.29 -7.31
CA GLY A 392 5.37 -9.81 -8.17
C GLY A 392 5.84 -10.26 -9.55
N CYS A 393 4.88 -10.39 -10.48
CA CYS A 393 5.14 -10.72 -11.88
C CYS A 393 4.88 -9.50 -12.74
N ASP A 394 5.88 -9.09 -13.52
CA ASP A 394 5.82 -7.90 -14.36
C ASP A 394 6.14 -8.24 -15.83
N CYS A 395 5.77 -7.34 -16.73
CA CYS A 395 6.24 -7.44 -18.11
C CYS A 395 7.73 -7.11 -18.17
N PRO A 396 8.52 -7.89 -18.93
CA PRO A 396 9.91 -7.54 -19.23
C PRO A 396 10.04 -6.13 -19.81
N GLU A 397 11.22 -5.53 -19.63
CA GLU A 397 11.55 -4.22 -20.17
C GLU A 397 11.26 -4.17 -21.70
N GLY A 398 10.57 -3.12 -22.14
CA GLY A 398 10.16 -2.93 -23.53
C GLY A 398 8.81 -3.55 -23.93
N LEU A 399 8.17 -4.32 -23.03
CA LEU A 399 6.82 -4.85 -23.24
C LEU A 399 5.79 -4.10 -22.36
N MET A 400 4.57 -4.01 -22.87
CA MET A 400 3.40 -3.40 -22.24
C MET A 400 2.38 -4.47 -21.91
N LEU A 401 1.73 -4.34 -20.76
CA LEU A 401 0.65 -5.26 -20.39
C LEU A 401 -0.66 -4.90 -21.12
N HIS A 402 -1.23 -5.86 -21.83
CA HIS A 402 -2.56 -5.79 -22.46
C HIS A 402 -3.30 -7.12 -22.28
N GLN A 403 -4.50 -7.10 -21.70
CA GLN A 403 -5.34 -8.29 -21.49
C GLN A 403 -4.55 -9.48 -20.88
N ASP A 404 -3.75 -9.22 -19.85
CA ASP A 404 -2.87 -10.17 -19.17
C ASP A 404 -1.66 -10.72 -19.96
N LEU A 405 -1.43 -10.23 -21.18
CA LEU A 405 -0.27 -10.57 -22.02
C LEU A 405 0.70 -9.39 -22.12
N CYS A 406 1.99 -9.70 -22.21
CA CYS A 406 3.03 -8.70 -22.46
C CYS A 406 3.27 -8.61 -23.97
N ILE A 407 2.95 -7.46 -24.56
CA ILE A 407 3.11 -7.20 -26.00
C ILE A 407 4.05 -6.01 -26.24
N PRO A 408 4.72 -5.91 -27.40
CA PRO A 408 5.54 -4.74 -27.73
C PRO A 408 4.72 -3.46 -27.68
N ALA A 409 5.32 -2.34 -27.25
CA ALA A 409 4.63 -1.04 -27.23
C ALA A 409 4.10 -0.63 -28.62
N SER A 410 4.76 -1.04 -29.71
CA SER A 410 4.30 -0.83 -31.09
C SER A 410 2.99 -1.53 -31.42
N ASP A 411 2.70 -2.63 -30.73
CA ASP A 411 1.57 -3.52 -31.00
C ASP A 411 0.36 -3.18 -30.12
N CYS A 412 0.48 -2.15 -29.27
CA CYS A 412 -0.62 -1.67 -28.45
C CYS A 412 -1.82 -1.27 -29.32
N PRO A 413 -3.02 -1.79 -29.03
CA PRO A 413 -4.20 -1.47 -29.80
C PRO A 413 -4.79 -0.10 -29.40
N CYS A 414 -5.52 0.49 -30.33
CA CYS A 414 -6.21 1.77 -30.14
C CYS A 414 -7.69 1.55 -29.87
N THR A 415 -8.29 2.42 -29.08
CA THR A 415 -9.73 2.37 -28.80
C THR A 415 -10.46 3.48 -29.56
N TYR A 416 -11.55 3.15 -30.25
CA TYR A 416 -12.45 4.14 -30.84
C TYR A 416 -13.91 3.70 -30.68
N ARG A 417 -14.74 4.54 -30.05
CA ARG A 417 -16.16 4.25 -29.74
C ARG A 417 -16.37 2.90 -29.05
N ASN A 418 -15.56 2.62 -28.01
CA ASN A 418 -15.57 1.37 -27.24
C ASN A 418 -15.27 0.10 -28.05
N LYS A 419 -14.67 0.24 -29.23
CA LYS A 419 -14.15 -0.88 -30.02
C LYS A 419 -12.63 -0.79 -30.08
N GLU A 420 -11.98 -1.93 -29.92
CA GLU A 420 -10.53 -2.10 -30.01
C GLU A 420 -10.11 -2.34 -31.47
N TYR A 421 -9.00 -1.72 -31.87
CA TYR A 421 -8.40 -1.78 -33.20
C TYR A 421 -6.92 -2.13 -33.06
N SER A 422 -6.44 -3.06 -33.87
CA SER A 422 -5.06 -3.53 -33.85
C SER A 422 -4.10 -2.46 -34.37
N ALA A 423 -2.82 -2.56 -33.99
CA ALA A 423 -1.78 -1.73 -34.59
C ALA A 423 -1.80 -1.84 -36.13
N GLY A 424 -1.79 -0.70 -36.80
CA GLY A 424 -1.91 -0.59 -38.26
C GLY A 424 -3.34 -0.45 -38.79
N ASP A 425 -4.37 -0.69 -37.98
CA ASP A 425 -5.76 -0.49 -38.40
C ASP A 425 -6.03 0.99 -38.71
N THR A 426 -6.88 1.24 -39.71
CA THR A 426 -7.25 2.59 -40.13
C THR A 426 -8.74 2.84 -39.95
N ILE A 427 -9.07 4.03 -39.43
CA ILE A 427 -10.45 4.52 -39.35
C ILE A 427 -10.62 5.84 -40.13
N PRO A 428 -11.77 6.05 -40.79
CA PRO A 428 -12.08 7.34 -41.39
C PRO A 428 -12.44 8.36 -40.30
N ASN A 429 -11.92 9.58 -40.44
CA ASN A 429 -12.25 10.74 -39.62
C ASN A 429 -12.55 11.93 -40.54
N ASP A 430 -13.83 12.05 -40.92
CA ASP A 430 -14.27 12.96 -41.99
C ASP A 430 -13.54 12.69 -43.32
N CYS A 431 -12.75 13.63 -43.83
CA CYS A 431 -11.91 13.42 -45.01
C CYS A 431 -10.51 12.88 -44.69
N ASN A 432 -10.18 12.74 -43.39
CA ASN A 432 -8.90 12.23 -42.93
C ASN A 432 -8.94 10.73 -42.70
N SER A 433 -7.75 10.11 -42.74
CA SER A 433 -7.55 8.72 -42.34
C SER A 433 -6.68 8.70 -41.09
N CYS A 434 -7.11 7.98 -40.06
CA CYS A 434 -6.36 7.80 -38.81
C CYS A 434 -5.87 6.36 -38.71
N THR A 435 -4.58 6.18 -38.51
CA THR A 435 -3.93 4.88 -38.35
C THR A 435 -3.58 4.67 -36.88
N CYS A 436 -3.87 3.49 -36.35
CA CYS A 436 -3.46 3.12 -35.00
C CYS A 436 -1.96 2.80 -34.97
N LEU A 437 -1.18 3.56 -34.21
CA LEU A 437 0.26 3.36 -34.03
C LEU A 437 0.59 3.41 -32.53
N GLY A 438 1.02 2.28 -31.96
CA GLY A 438 1.46 2.20 -30.56
C GLY A 438 0.42 2.65 -29.53
N GLY A 439 -0.86 2.35 -29.76
CA GLY A 439 -1.97 2.76 -28.91
C GLY A 439 -2.52 4.17 -29.16
N GLU A 440 -1.93 4.94 -30.08
CA GLU A 440 -2.37 6.28 -30.43
C GLU A 440 -2.93 6.36 -31.86
N TRP A 441 -3.95 7.21 -32.05
CA TRP A 441 -4.48 7.51 -33.37
C TRP A 441 -3.68 8.61 -34.05
N VAL A 442 -2.94 8.26 -35.10
CA VAL A 442 -2.19 9.20 -35.93
C VAL A 442 -2.99 9.49 -37.20
N CYS A 443 -3.52 10.70 -37.30
CA CYS A 443 -4.39 11.13 -38.40
C CYS A 443 -3.65 11.95 -39.45
N THR A 444 -4.08 11.84 -40.71
CA THR A 444 -3.73 12.84 -41.72
C THR A 444 -4.32 14.21 -41.37
N GLU A 445 -3.70 15.29 -41.85
CA GLU A 445 -4.13 16.68 -41.61
C GLU A 445 -4.62 17.36 -42.90
N VAL A 446 -5.47 16.66 -43.65
CA VAL A 446 -6.14 17.23 -44.82
C VAL A 446 -7.25 18.17 -44.36
N LYS A 447 -7.27 19.39 -44.92
CA LYS A 447 -8.36 20.34 -44.71
C LYS A 447 -9.63 19.85 -45.40
N CYS A 448 -10.59 19.38 -44.61
CA CYS A 448 -11.86 18.88 -45.12
C CYS A 448 -12.78 20.01 -45.57
N GLY A 449 -13.64 19.73 -46.56
CA GLY A 449 -14.72 20.63 -46.91
C GLY A 449 -15.76 20.68 -45.80
N SER A 450 -16.30 21.86 -45.49
CA SER A 450 -17.38 22.03 -44.51
C SER A 450 -18.72 22.23 -45.21
N ARG A 451 -19.82 21.88 -44.52
CA ARG A 451 -21.18 22.00 -45.05
C ARG A 451 -22.04 22.88 -44.15
N CYS A 452 -22.60 23.93 -44.73
CA CYS A 452 -23.77 24.62 -44.19
C CYS A 452 -25.04 23.96 -44.75
N ALA A 453 -26.10 23.90 -43.96
CA ALA A 453 -27.39 23.36 -44.38
C ALA A 453 -28.54 24.26 -43.93
N ALA A 454 -29.49 24.49 -44.83
CA ALA A 454 -30.82 25.00 -44.54
C ALA A 454 -31.81 23.91 -44.96
N VAL A 455 -32.58 23.36 -44.02
CA VAL A 455 -33.48 22.23 -44.27
C VAL A 455 -34.88 22.62 -43.83
N GLY A 456 -35.73 22.90 -44.82
CA GLY A 456 -36.99 23.60 -44.58
C GLY A 456 -36.75 25.04 -44.12
N ASP A 457 -37.75 25.60 -43.46
CA ASP A 457 -37.67 26.79 -42.62
C ASP A 457 -38.45 26.39 -41.36
N PRO A 458 -37.85 26.46 -40.16
CA PRO A 458 -36.78 27.38 -39.79
C PRO A 458 -35.37 26.80 -39.58
N HIS A 459 -35.08 25.55 -39.94
CA HIS A 459 -33.88 24.86 -39.43
C HIS A 459 -32.59 25.14 -40.23
N TYR A 460 -31.60 25.73 -39.55
CA TYR A 460 -30.27 26.02 -40.09
C TYR A 460 -29.16 25.32 -39.31
N THR A 461 -28.10 24.90 -40.02
CA THR A 461 -26.84 24.41 -39.45
C THR A 461 -25.69 25.15 -40.12
N THR A 462 -24.89 25.86 -39.34
CA THR A 462 -23.70 26.59 -39.81
C THR A 462 -22.55 25.64 -40.16
N PHE A 463 -21.50 26.14 -40.82
CA PHE A 463 -20.32 25.35 -41.20
C PHE A 463 -19.56 24.73 -40.03
N ASP A 464 -19.64 25.33 -38.84
CA ASP A 464 -19.07 24.87 -37.57
C ASP A 464 -20.07 24.06 -36.72
N GLY A 465 -21.23 23.71 -37.28
CA GLY A 465 -22.18 22.76 -36.68
C GLY A 465 -23.20 23.36 -35.72
N ARG A 466 -23.25 24.68 -35.54
CA ARG A 466 -24.28 25.33 -34.71
C ARG A 466 -25.64 25.19 -35.38
N ARG A 467 -26.59 24.60 -34.65
CA ARG A 467 -28.00 24.48 -35.07
C ARG A 467 -28.82 25.61 -34.49
N PHE A 468 -29.68 26.22 -35.30
CA PHE A 468 -30.60 27.26 -34.86
C PHE A 468 -31.83 27.34 -35.77
N ASP A 469 -32.89 27.93 -35.22
CA ASP A 469 -34.14 28.16 -35.92
C ASP A 469 -34.31 29.65 -36.22
N PHE A 470 -34.60 30.00 -37.48
CA PHE A 470 -34.83 31.37 -37.91
C PHE A 470 -35.98 31.47 -38.92
N MET A 471 -37.06 32.15 -38.54
CA MET A 471 -38.27 32.37 -39.38
C MET A 471 -38.28 33.77 -39.98
N GLY A 472 -37.43 33.98 -40.99
CA GLY A 472 -37.38 35.23 -41.74
C GLY A 472 -38.35 35.24 -42.93
N LYS A 473 -38.93 36.41 -43.24
CA LYS A 473 -39.84 36.61 -44.39
C LYS A 473 -39.22 37.53 -45.43
N CYS A 474 -37.98 37.24 -45.80
CA CYS A 474 -37.19 38.05 -46.71
C CYS A 474 -36.14 37.18 -47.40
N SER A 475 -35.35 37.81 -48.24
CA SER A 475 -34.10 37.24 -48.72
C SER A 475 -33.00 37.37 -47.68
N TYR A 476 -32.25 36.28 -47.47
CA TYR A 476 -31.12 36.25 -46.56
C TYR A 476 -29.90 35.61 -47.22
N TYR A 477 -28.72 36.16 -46.94
CA TYR A 477 -27.46 35.52 -47.31
C TYR A 477 -27.24 34.27 -46.48
N LEU A 478 -27.15 33.11 -47.14
CA LEU A 478 -26.68 31.87 -46.53
C LEU A 478 -25.16 31.86 -46.46
N VAL A 479 -24.51 32.35 -47.52
CA VAL A 479 -23.05 32.47 -47.61
C VAL A 479 -22.69 33.72 -48.41
N GLN A 480 -21.75 34.52 -47.93
CA GLN A 480 -21.18 35.63 -48.69
C GLN A 480 -19.65 35.55 -48.61
N GLY A 481 -19.02 35.33 -49.76
CA GLY A 481 -17.58 35.40 -49.94
C GLY A 481 -17.15 36.72 -50.59
N GLN A 482 -15.86 36.85 -50.89
CA GLN A 482 -15.35 38.02 -51.61
C GLN A 482 -15.90 38.11 -53.03
N ASP A 483 -15.99 36.98 -53.74
CA ASP A 483 -16.34 36.95 -55.17
C ASP A 483 -17.63 36.18 -55.48
N PHE A 484 -18.35 35.74 -54.44
CA PHE A 484 -19.61 35.01 -54.61
C PHE A 484 -20.58 35.23 -53.44
N SER A 485 -21.87 35.01 -53.71
CA SER A 485 -22.89 34.94 -52.66
C SER A 485 -23.95 33.89 -52.98
N ILE A 486 -24.49 33.29 -51.92
CA ILE A 486 -25.64 32.40 -51.97
C ILE A 486 -26.72 33.02 -51.11
N GLU A 487 -27.85 33.37 -51.73
CA GLU A 487 -29.00 34.00 -51.11
C GLU A 487 -30.20 33.06 -51.20
N ALA A 488 -30.94 32.95 -50.10
CA ALA A 488 -32.18 32.20 -50.03
C ALA A 488 -33.35 33.15 -49.79
N GLU A 489 -34.36 33.06 -50.65
CA GLU A 489 -35.62 33.79 -50.49
C GLU A 489 -36.62 32.94 -49.71
N ASN A 490 -36.95 33.38 -48.49
CA ASN A 490 -37.95 32.74 -47.65
C ASN A 490 -39.31 33.41 -47.86
N THR A 491 -40.24 32.70 -48.50
CA THR A 491 -41.60 33.21 -48.76
C THR A 491 -42.59 32.68 -47.73
N PRO A 492 -43.55 33.51 -47.27
CA PRO A 492 -44.55 33.08 -46.30
C PRO A 492 -45.55 32.09 -46.89
N CYS A 493 -45.78 30.95 -46.21
CA CYS A 493 -46.87 30.05 -46.52
C CYS A 493 -48.15 30.41 -45.73
N ALA A 494 -49.32 30.02 -46.24
CA ALA A 494 -50.59 30.24 -45.56
C ALA A 494 -50.71 29.33 -44.33
N GLY A 495 -50.31 29.79 -43.14
CA GLY A 495 -50.52 29.05 -41.89
C GLY A 495 -49.61 29.38 -40.72
N ALA A 496 -48.31 29.69 -40.94
CA ALA A 496 -47.39 30.35 -39.99
C ALA A 496 -45.91 30.19 -40.41
N VAL A 497 -45.56 29.08 -41.07
CA VAL A 497 -44.18 28.74 -41.44
C VAL A 497 -43.86 29.32 -42.82
N SER A 498 -42.67 29.91 -43.02
CA SER A 498 -42.18 30.27 -44.36
C SER A 498 -41.53 29.07 -45.03
N GLU A 499 -41.28 29.12 -46.34
CA GLU A 499 -40.51 28.10 -47.06
C GLU A 499 -39.52 28.79 -48.00
N VAL A 500 -38.33 28.20 -48.16
CA VAL A 500 -37.34 28.64 -49.17
C VAL A 500 -37.92 28.40 -50.57
N SER A 501 -38.19 29.48 -51.30
CA SER A 501 -38.80 29.44 -52.63
C SER A 501 -37.76 29.38 -53.75
N THR A 502 -36.70 30.17 -53.58
CA THR A 502 -35.70 30.45 -54.61
C THR A 502 -34.33 30.56 -53.98
N LEU A 503 -33.32 29.97 -54.65
CA LEU A 503 -31.91 30.14 -54.33
C LEU A 503 -31.23 30.93 -55.44
N PHE A 504 -30.58 32.02 -55.08
CA PHE A 504 -29.77 32.84 -55.98
C PHE A 504 -28.29 32.58 -55.70
N LEU A 505 -27.57 32.06 -56.69
CA LEU A 505 -26.12 31.89 -56.64
C LEU A 505 -25.47 32.92 -57.56
N LEU A 506 -24.80 33.89 -56.96
CA LEU A 506 -24.02 34.88 -57.67
C LEU A 506 -22.55 34.45 -57.66
N LEU A 507 -21.99 34.15 -58.82
CA LEU A 507 -20.59 33.75 -59.01
C LEU A 507 -19.90 34.79 -59.89
N SER A 508 -19.21 35.75 -59.27
CA SER A 508 -18.54 36.89 -59.90
C SER A 508 -19.43 37.73 -60.83
N ARG A 509 -19.71 37.25 -62.05
CA ARG A 509 -20.54 37.93 -63.07
C ARG A 509 -21.77 37.13 -63.51
N TYR A 510 -21.93 35.91 -63.00
CA TYR A 510 -23.01 35.01 -63.38
C TYR A 510 -24.01 34.90 -62.25
N LEU A 511 -25.29 35.04 -62.59
CA LEU A 511 -26.40 34.75 -61.68
C LEU A 511 -27.04 33.44 -62.13
N LEU A 512 -27.00 32.44 -61.25
CA LEU A 512 -27.78 31.22 -61.38
C LEU A 512 -28.94 31.27 -60.38
N THR A 513 -30.13 30.98 -60.87
CA THR A 513 -31.34 30.92 -60.04
C THR A 513 -31.84 29.49 -60.03
N LEU A 514 -31.90 28.87 -58.85
CA LEU A 514 -32.57 27.60 -58.66
C LEU A 514 -33.96 27.87 -58.10
N VAL A 515 -34.97 27.43 -58.84
CA VAL A 515 -36.39 27.55 -58.48
C VAL A 515 -36.95 26.15 -58.33
N LYS A 516 -37.85 25.96 -57.36
CA LYS A 516 -38.54 24.69 -57.13
C LYS A 516 -39.36 24.29 -58.36
N SER A 517 -39.25 23.04 -58.81
CA SER A 517 -39.90 22.55 -60.03
C SER A 517 -41.39 22.21 -59.86
N GLU A 518 -41.85 22.00 -58.62
CA GLU A 518 -43.25 21.70 -58.29
C GLU A 518 -43.90 22.86 -57.52
N PRO A 519 -45.22 23.09 -57.70
CA PRO A 519 -45.94 24.12 -56.96
C PRO A 519 -45.89 23.85 -55.45
N MET A 520 -45.72 24.93 -54.67
CA MET A 520 -45.62 24.90 -53.21
C MET A 520 -46.78 24.12 -52.57
N LYS A 521 -46.47 22.98 -51.95
CA LYS A 521 -47.38 22.28 -51.05
C LYS A 521 -47.04 22.71 -49.63
N CYS A 522 -47.79 23.68 -49.13
CA CYS A 522 -47.78 24.04 -47.71
C CYS A 522 -48.37 22.84 -46.96
N VAL A 523 -47.62 22.21 -46.06
CA VAL A 523 -48.12 21.12 -45.19
C VAL A 523 -48.57 21.71 -43.86
#